data_AF-A0A8J7R0N9-F1
#
_entry.id   AF-A0A8J7R0N9-F1
#
_cell.length_a   1.000
_cell.length_b   1.000
_cell.length_c   1.000
_cell.angle_alpha   90.00
_cell.angle_beta   90.00
_cell.angle_gamma   90.00
#
_symmetry.space_group_name_H-M   'P 1'
#
loop_
_entity.id
_entity.type
_entity.pdbx_description
1 polymer ?
#
loop_
_entity_poly.entity_id
_entity_poly.type
_entity_poly.pdbx_seq_one_letter_code
_entity_poly.pdbx_strand_id
1 'polypeptide(L)'
;MRSVLFGLPLLAVLAAPAWAEEPTCHSVAGYDVLEVENTEGIGTRFAVKAGTNGSAAAGCKFKEAEADFVVGSEDDPFHFEAITDRYLIMRRSWGPQGQLVIYDLDARDIVLDALSDEAVIDATGATFWERIDEGTPANCPQFEEYKADGFGADIAVETRFDFATATATASNNTRCDPSQ
;
A
#
# COMPACT_ATOMS: atom_id res chain seq x y z
N MET A 1 64.93 -17.60 29.80
CA MET A 1 63.75 -17.74 30.68
C MET A 1 63.07 -16.38 30.69
N ARG A 2 61.85 -16.14 30.22
CA ARG A 2 60.63 -16.94 30.12
C ARG A 2 59.83 -16.46 28.89
N SER A 3 59.35 -17.41 28.08
CA SER A 3 58.32 -17.16 27.06
C SER A 3 56.95 -17.12 27.75
N VAL A 4 56.10 -16.15 27.39
CA VAL A 4 54.70 -16.09 27.82
C VAL A 4 53.85 -16.31 26.57
N LEU A 5 53.23 -17.49 26.47
CA LEU A 5 52.25 -17.84 25.44
C LEU A 5 50.87 -17.38 25.94
N PHE A 6 50.28 -16.39 25.27
CA PHE A 6 48.87 -16.02 25.43
C PHE A 6 48.03 -16.84 24.42
N GLY A 7 47.31 -17.83 24.91
CA GLY A 7 46.33 -18.58 24.13
C GLY A 7 45.05 -17.75 23.96
N LEU A 8 44.69 -17.44 22.71
CA LEU A 8 43.38 -16.89 22.37
C LEU A 8 42.32 -18.00 22.41
N PRO A 9 41.19 -17.84 23.10
CA PRO A 9 40.07 -18.77 23.00
C PRO A 9 39.33 -18.52 21.68
N LEU A 10 39.12 -19.59 20.91
CA LEU A 10 38.33 -19.62 19.69
C LEU A 10 36.84 -19.60 20.08
N LEU A 11 36.19 -18.43 20.00
CA LEU A 11 34.74 -18.28 20.15
C LEU A 11 34.06 -18.68 18.84
N ALA A 12 33.40 -19.84 18.83
CA ALA A 12 32.55 -20.27 17.72
C ALA A 12 31.20 -19.52 17.78
N VAL A 13 30.98 -18.59 16.85
CA VAL A 13 29.69 -17.92 16.66
C VAL A 13 28.76 -18.90 15.93
N LEU A 14 27.72 -19.36 16.61
CA LEU A 14 26.60 -20.07 15.98
C LEU A 14 25.73 -19.02 15.28
N ALA A 15 25.86 -18.92 13.96
CA ALA A 15 24.93 -18.17 13.14
C ALA A 15 23.57 -18.87 13.19
N ALA A 16 22.59 -18.30 13.90
CA ALA A 16 21.21 -18.74 13.78
C ALA A 16 20.73 -18.48 12.33
N PRO A 17 19.91 -19.37 11.75
CA PRO A 17 19.32 -19.11 10.45
C PRO A 17 18.46 -17.86 10.55
N ALA A 18 18.79 -16.85 9.76
CA ALA A 18 17.89 -15.73 9.52
C ALA A 18 16.67 -16.29 8.80
N TRP A 19 15.52 -16.31 9.47
CA TRP A 19 14.25 -16.56 8.83
C TRP A 19 13.94 -15.32 7.99
N ALA A 20 14.37 -15.34 6.74
CA ALA A 20 13.88 -14.38 5.75
C ALA A 20 12.38 -14.64 5.61
N GLU A 21 11.55 -13.62 5.86
CA GLU A 21 10.12 -13.73 5.60
C GLU A 21 9.92 -14.12 4.14
N GLU A 22 9.04 -15.11 3.92
CA GLU A 22 8.71 -15.53 2.57
C GLU A 22 7.96 -14.39 1.89
N PRO A 23 8.33 -14.02 0.65
CA PRO A 23 7.75 -12.85 0.02
C PRO A 23 6.25 -13.06 -0.26
N THR A 24 5.46 -12.04 0.05
CA THR A 24 4.01 -12.05 -0.18
C THR A 24 3.70 -11.87 -1.67
N CYS A 25 2.70 -12.59 -2.16
CA CYS A 25 2.37 -12.61 -3.58
C CYS A 25 0.88 -12.70 -3.81
N HIS A 26 0.41 -11.96 -4.82
CA HIS A 26 -0.99 -11.83 -5.16
C HIS A 26 -1.18 -12.12 -6.64
N SER A 27 -2.17 -12.93 -6.97
CA SER A 27 -2.42 -13.38 -8.36
C SER A 27 -3.87 -13.16 -8.74
N VAL A 28 -4.05 -12.69 -9.98
CA VAL A 28 -5.34 -12.57 -10.67
C VAL A 28 -5.17 -13.07 -12.10
N ALA A 29 -6.26 -13.25 -12.82
CA ALA A 29 -6.16 -13.61 -14.24
C ALA A 29 -5.38 -12.50 -14.98
N GLY A 30 -4.27 -12.87 -15.63
CA GLY A 30 -3.41 -11.94 -16.36
C GLY A 30 -2.19 -11.44 -15.60
N TYR A 31 -2.17 -11.50 -14.25
CA TYR A 31 -1.09 -10.91 -13.46
C TYR A 31 -0.70 -11.71 -12.21
N ASP A 32 0.60 -11.76 -11.96
CA ASP A 32 1.16 -12.09 -10.64
C ASP A 32 1.92 -10.85 -10.12
N VAL A 33 1.71 -10.50 -8.85
CA VAL A 33 2.30 -9.34 -8.18
C VAL A 33 3.04 -9.81 -6.93
N LEU A 34 4.35 -9.55 -6.88
CA LEU A 34 5.23 -9.85 -5.77
C LEU A 34 5.43 -8.58 -4.93
N GLU A 35 5.13 -8.67 -3.64
CA GLU A 35 5.49 -7.65 -2.67
C GLU A 35 6.99 -7.73 -2.36
N VAL A 36 7.70 -6.63 -2.58
CA VAL A 36 9.11 -6.47 -2.27
C VAL A 36 9.23 -5.38 -1.22
N GLU A 37 9.37 -5.79 0.04
CA GLU A 37 9.53 -4.85 1.15
C GLU A 37 10.77 -3.97 0.95
N ASN A 38 10.63 -2.69 1.26
CA ASN A 38 11.76 -1.77 1.25
C ASN A 38 12.59 -1.98 2.54
N THR A 39 13.77 -2.57 2.41
CA THR A 39 14.66 -2.85 3.55
C THR A 39 15.29 -1.60 4.17
N GLU A 40 15.27 -0.47 3.44
CA GLU A 40 15.89 0.79 3.85
C GLU A 40 14.86 1.92 4.05
N GLY A 41 13.56 1.64 3.90
CA GLY A 41 12.49 2.65 3.87
C GLY A 41 11.17 2.16 4.46
N ILE A 42 10.12 2.95 4.25
CA ILE A 42 8.73 2.58 4.60
C ILE A 42 8.04 2.10 3.33
N GLY A 43 7.18 1.09 3.47
CA GLY A 43 6.36 0.57 2.38
C GLY A 43 7.01 -0.54 1.56
N THR A 44 6.36 -0.80 0.43
CA THR A 44 6.55 -1.97 -0.41
C THR A 44 6.60 -1.54 -1.87
N ARG A 45 7.53 -2.10 -2.65
CA ARG A 45 7.49 -2.06 -4.11
C ARG A 45 6.81 -3.31 -4.65
N PHE A 46 6.19 -3.20 -5.81
CA PHE A 46 5.44 -4.32 -6.39
C PHE A 46 6.06 -4.74 -7.70
N ALA A 47 6.70 -5.90 -7.72
CA ALA A 47 7.22 -6.48 -8.96
C ALA A 47 6.10 -7.22 -9.67
N VAL A 48 5.84 -6.91 -10.94
CA VAL A 48 4.67 -7.41 -11.68
C VAL A 48 5.11 -8.29 -12.85
N LYS A 49 4.46 -9.44 -12.98
CA LYS A 49 4.56 -10.33 -14.15
C LYS A 49 3.21 -10.41 -14.86
N ALA A 50 3.19 -10.10 -16.15
CA ALA A 50 1.98 -10.10 -16.98
C ALA A 50 1.80 -11.42 -17.75
N GLY A 51 0.59 -11.66 -18.25
CA GLY A 51 0.25 -12.83 -19.06
C GLY A 51 0.22 -14.15 -18.26
N THR A 52 0.02 -14.07 -16.94
CA THR A 52 -0.08 -15.26 -16.08
C THR A 52 -1.51 -15.75 -16.05
N ASN A 53 -1.72 -17.06 -15.85
CA ASN A 53 -3.07 -17.63 -15.73
C ASN A 53 -3.62 -17.55 -14.29
N GLY A 54 -3.13 -16.61 -13.47
CA GLY A 54 -3.52 -16.48 -12.06
C GLY A 54 -3.11 -17.70 -11.23
N SER A 55 -1.80 -17.91 -11.05
CA SER A 55 -1.27 -19.07 -10.33
C SER A 55 -1.40 -18.92 -8.80
N ALA A 56 -2.59 -18.60 -8.30
CA ALA A 56 -2.87 -18.48 -6.86
C ALA A 56 -2.61 -19.80 -6.09
N ALA A 57 -2.54 -20.94 -6.79
CA ALA A 57 -2.42 -22.26 -6.18
C ALA A 57 -0.98 -22.77 -5.96
N ALA A 58 0.07 -22.02 -6.34
CA ALA A 58 1.44 -22.56 -6.31
C ALA A 58 2.54 -21.60 -5.85
N GLY A 59 2.22 -20.62 -4.99
CA GLY A 59 3.16 -19.64 -4.46
C GLY A 59 3.77 -18.74 -5.55
N CYS A 60 4.31 -17.58 -5.17
CA CYS A 60 5.05 -16.77 -6.14
C CYS A 60 6.26 -17.55 -6.62
N LYS A 61 6.33 -17.80 -7.93
CA LYS A 61 7.46 -18.52 -8.54
C LYS A 61 8.48 -17.63 -9.21
N PHE A 62 8.25 -16.32 -9.25
CA PHE A 62 9.15 -15.39 -9.91
C PHE A 62 9.88 -14.52 -8.90
N LYS A 63 11.13 -14.20 -9.22
CA LYS A 63 11.93 -13.22 -8.49
C LYS A 63 11.68 -11.84 -9.08
N GLU A 64 11.95 -10.78 -8.31
CA GLU A 64 11.87 -9.41 -8.82
C GLU A 64 12.62 -9.21 -10.15
N ALA A 65 13.81 -9.81 -10.30
CA ALA A 65 14.60 -9.74 -11.54
C ALA A 65 13.92 -10.39 -12.77
N GLU A 66 12.84 -11.14 -12.58
CA GLU A 66 12.04 -11.78 -13.62
C GLU A 66 10.71 -11.03 -13.88
N ALA A 67 10.48 -9.92 -13.19
CA ALA A 67 9.31 -9.07 -13.37
C ALA A 67 9.40 -8.32 -14.71
N ASP A 68 8.24 -8.08 -15.31
CA ASP A 68 8.12 -7.29 -16.53
C ASP A 68 8.21 -5.78 -16.25
N PHE A 69 7.78 -5.37 -15.05
CA PHE A 69 7.91 -4.01 -14.53
C PHE A 69 7.76 -3.98 -13.00
N VAL A 70 8.10 -2.85 -12.40
CA VAL A 70 7.95 -2.58 -10.97
C VAL A 70 7.07 -1.35 -10.78
N VAL A 71 6.16 -1.41 -9.81
CA VAL A 71 5.34 -0.29 -9.34
C VAL A 71 5.92 0.23 -8.03
N GLY A 72 6.17 1.53 -7.99
CA GLY A 72 6.80 2.22 -6.87
C GLY A 72 8.32 2.22 -6.89
N SER A 73 8.88 3.05 -6.01
CA SER A 73 10.30 3.28 -5.76
C SER A 73 10.63 3.04 -4.29
N GLU A 74 11.92 3.13 -3.93
CA GLU A 74 12.38 2.93 -2.54
C GLU A 74 11.81 3.97 -1.57
N ASP A 75 11.45 5.15 -2.11
CA ASP A 75 10.87 6.25 -1.36
C ASP A 75 9.33 6.26 -1.39
N ASP A 76 8.68 5.30 -2.06
CA ASP A 76 7.22 5.26 -2.09
C ASP A 76 6.68 4.43 -0.91
N PRO A 77 5.89 5.01 -0.01
CA PRO A 77 5.37 4.30 1.17
C PRO A 77 4.08 3.57 0.82
N PHE A 78 4.13 2.73 -0.23
CA PHE A 78 2.97 1.97 -0.65
C PHE A 78 2.78 0.74 0.23
N HIS A 79 1.53 0.41 0.51
CA HIS A 79 1.10 -0.79 1.20
C HIS A 79 0.02 -1.47 0.38
N PHE A 80 0.08 -2.80 0.28
CA PHE A 80 -0.91 -3.57 -0.45
C PHE A 80 -2.28 -3.48 0.21
N GLU A 81 -3.33 -3.27 -0.58
CA GLU A 81 -4.73 -3.36 -0.12
C GLU A 81 -5.45 -4.51 -0.83
N ALA A 82 -5.37 -4.55 -2.16
CA ALA A 82 -6.00 -5.58 -2.96
C ALA A 82 -5.44 -5.63 -4.39
N ILE A 83 -5.75 -6.72 -5.09
CA ILE A 83 -5.61 -6.81 -6.55
C ILE A 83 -6.90 -7.41 -7.13
N THR A 84 -7.36 -6.83 -8.23
CA THR A 84 -8.58 -7.29 -8.90
C THR A 84 -8.54 -6.92 -10.38
N ASP A 85 -8.79 -7.91 -11.24
CA ASP A 85 -8.65 -7.78 -12.70
C ASP A 85 -7.27 -7.24 -13.08
N ARG A 86 -7.17 -6.01 -13.59
CA ARG A 86 -5.91 -5.32 -13.89
C ARG A 86 -5.51 -4.24 -12.90
N TYR A 87 -6.26 -4.07 -11.81
CA TYR A 87 -6.04 -2.99 -10.84
C TYR A 87 -5.28 -3.49 -9.62
N LEU A 88 -4.10 -2.89 -9.40
CA LEU A 88 -3.38 -3.00 -8.13
C LEU A 88 -3.79 -1.82 -7.26
N ILE A 89 -4.35 -2.14 -6.09
CA ILE A 89 -4.89 -1.17 -5.16
C ILE A 89 -3.96 -1.12 -3.97
N MET A 90 -3.47 0.09 -3.69
CA MET A 90 -2.46 0.35 -2.68
C MET A 90 -2.90 1.50 -1.80
N ARG A 91 -2.33 1.55 -0.61
CA ARG A 91 -2.35 2.73 0.24
C ARG A 91 -0.98 3.38 0.22
N ARG A 92 -0.91 4.67 -0.09
CA ARG A 92 0.32 5.47 0.09
C ARG A 92 0.22 6.19 1.43
N SER A 93 1.09 5.89 2.40
CA SER A 93 1.05 6.59 3.69
C SER A 93 2.38 6.60 4.45
N TRP A 94 2.78 7.78 4.93
CA TRP A 94 3.89 7.94 5.88
C TRP A 94 3.42 8.01 7.35
N GLY A 95 2.11 7.90 7.60
CA GLY A 95 1.54 8.20 8.91
C GLY A 95 0.11 7.69 9.08
N PRO A 96 -0.68 8.30 9.99
CA PRO A 96 -2.05 7.85 10.27
C PRO A 96 -3.02 8.15 9.13
N GLN A 97 -2.72 9.17 8.31
CA GLN A 97 -3.48 9.51 7.11
C GLN A 97 -2.72 9.10 5.86
N GLY A 98 -3.45 8.57 4.88
CA GLY A 98 -2.91 8.08 3.62
C GLY A 98 -3.69 8.54 2.40
N GLN A 99 -3.31 7.96 1.27
CA GLN A 99 -3.98 8.08 -0.01
C GLN A 99 -4.36 6.70 -0.51
N LEU A 100 -5.57 6.57 -1.04
CA LEU A 100 -5.96 5.43 -1.86
C LEU A 100 -5.35 5.63 -3.25
N VAL A 101 -4.55 4.66 -3.67
CA VAL A 101 -3.90 4.66 -4.99
C VAL A 101 -4.38 3.43 -5.77
N ILE A 102 -4.94 3.65 -6.96
CA ILE A 102 -5.31 2.58 -7.88
C ILE A 102 -4.42 2.70 -9.11
N TYR A 103 -3.63 1.65 -9.34
CA TYR A 103 -2.71 1.54 -10.46
C TYR A 103 -3.30 0.56 -11.49
N ASP A 104 -3.37 0.99 -12.74
CA ASP A 104 -3.79 0.14 -13.86
C ASP A 104 -2.57 -0.60 -14.43
N LEU A 105 -2.55 -1.92 -14.29
CA LEU A 105 -1.43 -2.77 -14.70
C LEU A 105 -1.31 -2.91 -16.23
N ASP A 106 -2.38 -2.68 -16.99
CA ASP A 106 -2.32 -2.62 -18.46
C ASP A 106 -1.70 -1.30 -18.91
N ALA A 107 -2.24 -0.19 -18.40
CA ALA A 107 -1.82 1.16 -18.78
C ALA A 107 -0.46 1.54 -18.18
N ARG A 108 -0.07 0.85 -17.10
CA ARG A 108 1.11 1.13 -16.29
C ARG A 108 1.11 2.56 -15.73
N ASP A 109 -0.04 2.96 -15.22
CA ASP A 109 -0.25 4.31 -14.71
C ASP A 109 -1.18 4.32 -13.49
N ILE A 110 -1.04 5.37 -12.67
CA ILE A 110 -1.95 5.63 -11.58
C ILE A 110 -3.22 6.26 -12.16
N VAL A 111 -4.34 5.55 -12.02
CA VAL A 111 -5.66 6.00 -12.51
C VAL A 111 -6.51 6.62 -11.40
N LEU A 112 -6.11 6.44 -10.14
CA LEU A 112 -6.68 7.14 -9.00
C LEU A 112 -5.59 7.41 -7.96
N ASP A 113 -5.54 8.65 -7.49
CA ASP A 113 -4.71 9.08 -6.35
C ASP A 113 -5.56 10.03 -5.49
N ALA A 114 -6.23 9.46 -4.47
CA ALA A 114 -7.26 10.15 -3.70
C ALA A 114 -6.89 10.20 -2.22
N LEU A 115 -7.11 11.35 -1.57
CA LEU A 115 -6.91 11.51 -0.12
C LEU A 115 -7.99 10.73 0.64
N SER A 116 -7.68 9.50 1.02
CA SER A 116 -8.60 8.62 1.71
C SER A 116 -7.85 7.58 2.54
N ASP A 117 -8.34 7.34 3.76
CA ASP A 117 -7.75 6.38 4.69
C ASP A 117 -8.49 5.04 4.68
N GLU A 118 -9.58 4.92 3.92
CA GLU A 118 -10.35 3.69 3.86
C GLU A 118 -11.02 3.52 2.50
N ALA A 119 -11.10 2.27 2.07
CA ALA A 119 -11.85 1.90 0.89
C ALA A 119 -12.53 0.54 1.12
N VAL A 120 -13.76 0.43 0.65
CA VAL A 120 -14.45 -0.85 0.49
C VAL A 120 -14.30 -1.26 -0.97
N ILE A 121 -13.63 -2.38 -1.18
CA ILE A 121 -13.32 -2.91 -2.52
C ILE A 121 -14.21 -4.11 -2.79
N ASP A 122 -14.89 -4.09 -3.93
CA ASP A 122 -15.69 -5.20 -4.44
C ASP A 122 -15.29 -5.54 -5.89
N ALA A 123 -15.98 -6.52 -6.50
CA ALA A 123 -15.66 -7.00 -7.85
C ALA A 123 -15.83 -5.94 -8.96
N THR A 124 -16.56 -4.86 -8.69
CA THR A 124 -16.89 -3.81 -9.66
C THR A 124 -16.11 -2.52 -9.41
N GLY A 125 -15.44 -2.37 -8.26
CA GLY A 125 -14.66 -1.17 -7.96
C GLY A 125 -14.41 -0.91 -6.48
N ALA A 126 -13.95 0.30 -6.16
CA ALA A 126 -13.78 0.80 -4.80
C ALA A 126 -14.78 1.90 -4.45
N THR A 127 -15.30 1.88 -3.21
CA THR A 127 -16.05 2.98 -2.58
C THR A 127 -15.24 3.51 -1.42
N PHE A 128 -15.05 4.82 -1.34
CA PHE A 128 -14.17 5.44 -0.34
C PHE A 128 -14.66 6.85 0.00
N TRP A 129 -14.16 7.39 1.11
CA TRP A 129 -14.42 8.76 1.52
C TRP A 129 -13.21 9.62 1.18
N GLU A 130 -13.36 10.45 0.16
CA GLU A 130 -12.32 11.33 -0.34
C GLU A 130 -12.37 12.67 0.38
N ARG A 131 -11.28 13.06 1.03
CA ARG A 131 -11.12 14.38 1.63
C ARG A 131 -10.96 15.42 0.52
N ILE A 132 -11.84 16.41 0.50
CA ILE A 132 -11.93 17.40 -0.58
C ILE A 132 -11.78 18.84 -0.09
N ASP A 133 -11.95 19.11 1.20
CA ASP A 133 -11.87 20.46 1.76
C ASP A 133 -11.54 20.43 3.26
N GLU A 134 -11.11 21.56 3.80
CA GLU A 134 -10.93 21.74 5.25
C GLU A 134 -12.30 21.85 5.95
N GLY A 135 -12.42 21.15 7.07
CA GLY A 135 -13.54 21.28 7.99
C GLY A 135 -13.43 22.56 8.82
N THR A 136 -14.53 23.29 8.93
CA THR A 136 -14.66 24.55 9.67
C THR A 136 -15.92 24.50 10.54
N PRO A 137 -16.11 25.42 11.51
CA PRO A 137 -17.37 25.51 12.24
C PRO A 137 -18.61 25.71 11.36
N ALA A 138 -18.43 26.19 10.12
CA ALA A 138 -19.52 26.50 9.21
C ALA A 138 -19.98 25.29 8.36
N ASN A 139 -19.07 24.39 8.00
CA ASN A 139 -19.34 23.24 7.14
C ASN A 139 -19.19 21.89 7.86
N CYS A 140 -18.66 21.88 9.09
CA CYS A 140 -18.45 20.67 9.85
C CYS A 140 -19.06 20.72 11.27
N PRO A 141 -20.19 20.03 11.53
CA PRO A 141 -20.85 20.06 12.84
C PRO A 141 -19.99 19.53 14.00
N GLN A 142 -19.08 18.59 13.74
CA GLN A 142 -18.18 18.00 14.73
C GLN A 142 -16.86 18.79 14.93
N PHE A 143 -16.69 19.92 14.25
CA PHE A 143 -15.43 20.68 14.27
C PHE A 143 -14.94 21.00 15.69
N GLU A 144 -15.83 21.51 16.55
CA GLU A 144 -15.45 21.90 17.92
C GLU A 144 -15.13 20.68 18.80
N GLU A 145 -15.75 19.52 18.53
CA GLU A 145 -15.43 18.26 19.23
C GLU A 145 -14.04 17.77 18.83
N TYR A 146 -13.76 17.66 17.53
CA TYR A 146 -12.45 17.24 17.03
C TYR A 146 -11.33 18.16 17.54
N LYS A 147 -11.57 19.48 17.51
CA LYS A 147 -10.60 20.46 18.03
C LYS A 147 -10.36 20.34 19.54
N ALA A 148 -11.40 20.05 20.32
CA ALA A 148 -11.27 19.83 21.76
C ALA A 148 -10.40 18.60 22.08
N ASP A 149 -10.45 17.58 21.22
CA ASP A 149 -9.61 16.38 21.31
C ASP A 149 -8.21 16.54 20.68
N GLY A 150 -7.92 17.72 20.12
CA GLY A 150 -6.61 18.05 19.54
C GLY A 150 -6.45 17.69 18.07
N PHE A 151 -7.54 17.39 17.37
CA PHE A 151 -7.57 17.09 15.93
C PHE A 151 -7.98 18.32 15.10
N GLY A 152 -7.61 18.30 13.82
CA GLY A 152 -8.25 19.09 12.78
C GLY A 152 -9.56 18.43 12.30
N ALA A 153 -10.17 19.02 11.27
CA ALA A 153 -11.32 18.44 10.61
C ALA A 153 -11.16 18.59 9.10
N ASP A 154 -11.60 17.58 8.34
CA ASP A 154 -11.72 17.61 6.89
C ASP A 154 -13.17 17.30 6.48
N ILE A 155 -13.59 17.85 5.34
CA ILE A 155 -14.81 17.44 4.66
C ILE A 155 -14.46 16.35 3.67
N ALA A 156 -15.10 15.20 3.83
CA ALA A 156 -15.00 14.09 2.90
C ALA A 156 -16.30 13.90 2.11
N VAL A 157 -16.18 13.46 0.86
CA VAL A 157 -17.29 13.05 0.00
C VAL A 157 -17.16 11.57 -0.31
N GLU A 158 -18.27 10.84 -0.33
CA GLU A 158 -18.25 9.44 -0.74
C GLU A 158 -18.06 9.37 -2.26
N THR A 159 -16.98 8.73 -2.69
CA THR A 159 -16.58 8.57 -4.08
C THR A 159 -16.55 7.09 -4.45
N ARG A 160 -16.96 6.78 -5.69
CA ARG A 160 -16.96 5.43 -6.26
C ARG A 160 -16.05 5.38 -7.48
N PHE A 161 -15.01 4.53 -7.48
CA PHE A 161 -14.16 4.26 -8.64
C PHE A 161 -14.60 2.98 -9.37
N ASP A 162 -15.13 3.11 -10.57
CA ASP A 162 -15.60 1.98 -11.39
C ASP A 162 -14.44 1.33 -12.16
N PHE A 163 -14.22 0.02 -11.99
CA PHE A 163 -13.14 -0.71 -12.66
C PHE A 163 -13.36 -0.90 -14.17
N ALA A 164 -14.61 -0.97 -14.62
CA ALA A 164 -14.89 -1.17 -16.04
C ALA A 164 -14.59 0.10 -16.86
N THR A 165 -14.84 1.28 -16.29
CA THR A 165 -14.63 2.57 -16.98
C THR A 165 -13.36 3.29 -16.56
N ALA A 166 -12.70 2.85 -15.48
CA ALA A 166 -11.57 3.54 -14.85
C ALA A 166 -11.90 5.00 -14.47
N THR A 167 -13.10 5.23 -13.92
CA THR A 167 -13.57 6.58 -13.56
C THR A 167 -14.04 6.66 -12.12
N ALA A 168 -13.63 7.72 -11.42
CA ALA A 168 -14.18 8.10 -10.13
C ALA A 168 -15.42 9.00 -10.29
N THR A 169 -16.47 8.73 -9.52
CA THR A 169 -17.66 9.57 -9.42
C THR A 169 -17.95 9.87 -7.95
N ALA A 170 -17.92 11.15 -7.59
CA ALA A 170 -18.34 11.62 -6.29
C ALA A 170 -19.88 11.58 -6.17
N SER A 171 -20.37 11.13 -5.03
CA SER A 171 -21.78 11.23 -4.66
C SER A 171 -22.11 12.63 -4.11
N ASN A 172 -23.33 12.81 -3.61
CA ASN A 172 -23.72 14.00 -2.84
C ASN A 172 -23.61 13.76 -1.32
N ASN A 173 -23.13 12.61 -0.87
CA ASN A 173 -22.98 12.28 0.53
C ASN A 173 -21.67 12.87 1.05
N THR A 174 -21.75 13.69 2.09
CA THR A 174 -20.57 14.29 2.74
C THR A 174 -20.53 13.94 4.23
N ARG A 175 -19.33 13.92 4.80
CA ARG A 175 -19.11 13.75 6.24
C ARG A 175 -17.91 14.56 6.73
N CYS A 176 -17.83 14.74 8.04
CA CYS A 176 -16.67 15.29 8.73
C CYS A 176 -15.74 14.18 9.19
N ASP A 177 -14.48 14.23 8.77
CA ASP A 177 -13.44 13.31 9.24
C ASP A 177 -12.43 14.08 10.11
N PRO A 178 -11.98 13.49 11.23
CA PRO A 178 -10.92 14.08 12.03
C PRO A 178 -9.59 14.05 11.28
N SER A 179 -8.77 15.08 11.43
CA SER A 179 -7.44 15.17 10.80
C SER A 179 -6.30 15.41 11.79
N GLN A 180 -5.07 15.05 11.41
CA GLN A 180 -3.87 15.14 12.26
C GLN A 180 -2.77 15.97 11.62
#